data_AF-A0AAV9N5E9-F1
#
_entry.id   AF-A0AAV9N5E9-F1
#
_cell.length_a   1.000
_cell.length_b   1.000
_cell.length_c   1.000
_cell.angle_alpha   90.00
_cell.angle_beta   90.00
_cell.angle_gamma   90.00
#
_symmetry.space_group_name_H-M   'P 1'
#
loop_
_entity.id
_entity.type
_entity.pdbx_description
1 polymer ?
#
loop_
_entity_poly.entity_id
_entity_poly.type
_entity_poly.pdbx_seq_one_letter_code
_entity_poly.pdbx_strand_id
1 'polypeptide(L)'
;MDPRLTRLKPINATGRPTDPKSPSQDGRTHFTADSPGTGSGGSTPLHSYNFDHNPTYVSYDDANQMVNAFLKLGMRSGDVSLYRKKKQHLREESKTTANDLKRAEQQAAQFPIIIEQARKAQTSIDSKLERTEKAVRDSSEAESAAAHDLVRLLFGLISRDNPKTKSQDQHDTLKRDIQEMRTEYSAKLAELDTQVKTLTAANSGYKAQIISLEDKVSQLQSRP
;
A
#
# COMPACT_ATOMS: atom_id res chain seq x y z
N MET A 1 -0.93 -18.62 53.29
CA MET A 1 -2.15 -18.99 52.54
C MET A 1 -3.12 -17.84 52.69
N ASP A 2 -3.26 -17.02 51.65
CA ASP A 2 -3.95 -15.72 51.69
C ASP A 2 -5.33 -15.84 50.99
N PRO A 3 -6.47 -15.50 51.64
CA PRO A 3 -7.81 -15.81 51.14
C PRO A 3 -8.38 -14.80 50.12
N ARG A 4 -7.54 -14.05 49.40
CA ARG A 4 -7.97 -12.97 48.47
C ARG A 4 -7.86 -13.29 46.98
N LEU A 5 -7.63 -14.56 46.60
CA LEU A 5 -7.62 -15.01 45.22
C LEU A 5 -8.94 -15.69 44.84
N THR A 6 -9.99 -14.89 44.63
CA THR A 6 -11.25 -15.34 44.02
C THR A 6 -11.27 -15.04 42.53
N ARG A 7 -11.20 -16.13 41.75
CA ARG A 7 -11.71 -16.36 40.38
C ARG A 7 -12.36 -15.15 39.67
N LEU A 8 -11.72 -14.70 38.59
CA LEU A 8 -12.42 -14.08 37.46
C LEU A 8 -12.49 -15.09 36.30
N LYS A 9 -13.72 -15.37 35.86
CA LYS A 9 -14.07 -16.23 34.72
C LYS A 9 -13.76 -15.50 33.41
N PRO A 10 -13.33 -16.19 32.33
CA PRO A 10 -13.31 -15.60 31.00
C PRO A 10 -14.74 -15.44 30.46
N ILE A 11 -15.06 -14.24 29.97
CA ILE A 11 -16.30 -13.93 29.24
C ILE A 11 -16.10 -14.43 27.80
N ASN A 12 -16.88 -15.43 27.40
CA ASN A 12 -17.06 -15.81 26.00
C ASN A 12 -17.87 -14.73 25.29
N ALA A 13 -17.24 -13.98 24.39
CA ALA A 13 -17.93 -13.14 23.42
C ALA A 13 -18.20 -13.96 22.15
N THR A 14 -19.34 -14.65 22.12
CA THR A 14 -19.97 -15.16 20.90
C THR A 14 -20.51 -13.98 20.08
N GLY A 15 -19.84 -13.66 18.98
CA GLY A 15 -20.31 -12.74 17.95
C GLY A 15 -19.99 -13.29 16.57
N ARG A 16 -20.97 -13.93 15.94
CA ARG A 16 -20.91 -14.59 14.62
C ARG A 16 -21.03 -13.51 13.54
N PRO A 17 -20.14 -13.42 12.54
CA PRO A 17 -20.39 -12.61 11.36
C PRO A 17 -21.40 -13.35 10.47
N THR A 18 -22.52 -12.69 10.15
CA THR A 18 -23.50 -13.14 9.16
C THR A 18 -22.99 -12.86 7.75
N ASP A 19 -23.04 -13.87 6.89
CA ASP A 19 -22.77 -13.78 5.45
C ASP A 19 -23.71 -12.78 4.74
N PRO A 20 -23.22 -11.96 3.80
CA PRO A 20 -24.10 -11.24 2.89
C PRO A 20 -24.63 -12.18 1.79
N LYS A 21 -25.94 -12.42 1.87
CA LYS A 21 -26.79 -13.05 0.86
C LYS A 21 -26.67 -12.34 -0.50
N SER A 22 -26.42 -13.13 -1.54
CA SER A 22 -26.73 -12.78 -2.94
C SER A 22 -28.22 -12.50 -3.12
N PRO A 23 -28.62 -11.55 -3.98
CA PRO A 23 -29.93 -11.59 -4.62
C PRO A 23 -29.77 -12.09 -6.06
N SER A 24 -30.10 -13.37 -6.27
CA SER A 24 -30.65 -13.82 -7.55
C SER A 24 -32.16 -13.63 -7.50
N GLN A 25 -32.76 -12.94 -8.47
CA GLN A 25 -34.10 -13.28 -8.92
C GLN A 25 -34.39 -12.70 -10.30
N ASP A 26 -34.55 -13.63 -11.23
CA ASP A 26 -35.24 -13.46 -12.51
C ASP A 26 -36.68 -12.96 -12.32
N GLY A 27 -37.16 -12.24 -13.34
CA GLY A 27 -38.56 -11.83 -13.44
C GLY A 27 -38.91 -11.35 -14.84
N ARG A 28 -38.92 -12.28 -15.81
CA ARG A 28 -39.59 -12.10 -17.12
C ARG A 28 -41.05 -11.72 -16.89
N THR A 29 -41.49 -10.61 -17.47
CA THR A 29 -42.86 -10.49 -17.99
C THR A 29 -42.83 -9.90 -19.39
N HIS A 30 -43.39 -10.69 -20.31
CA HIS A 30 -43.71 -10.34 -21.68
C HIS A 30 -44.77 -9.23 -21.72
N PHE A 31 -44.58 -8.24 -22.61
CA PHE A 31 -45.69 -7.52 -23.22
C PHE A 31 -45.39 -7.37 -24.72
N THR A 32 -46.15 -8.12 -25.51
CA THR A 32 -46.33 -7.96 -26.96
C THR A 32 -47.35 -6.86 -27.24
N ALA A 33 -47.03 -5.95 -28.16
CA ALA A 33 -47.99 -5.24 -28.98
C ALA A 33 -47.34 -4.82 -30.31
N ASP A 34 -48.09 -4.99 -31.38
CA ASP A 34 -47.69 -5.09 -32.78
C ASP A 34 -47.27 -3.77 -33.50
N SER A 35 -46.49 -3.97 -34.57
CA SER A 35 -46.04 -3.15 -35.73
C SER A 35 -47.14 -2.26 -36.41
N PRO A 36 -46.90 -1.46 -37.50
CA PRO A 36 -45.73 -1.37 -38.41
C PRO A 36 -45.29 0.05 -38.86
N GLY A 37 -44.07 0.17 -39.40
CA GLY A 37 -43.58 1.42 -40.00
C GLY A 37 -42.41 1.19 -40.96
N THR A 38 -42.74 1.14 -42.25
CA THR A 38 -41.90 1.05 -43.45
C THR A 38 -40.75 2.06 -43.54
N GLY A 39 -39.58 1.61 -44.05
CA GLY A 39 -38.80 2.42 -44.98
C GLY A 39 -37.28 2.43 -44.85
N SER A 40 -36.63 1.87 -45.88
CA SER A 40 -35.37 2.36 -46.48
C SER A 40 -34.03 1.86 -45.93
N GLY A 41 -33.64 0.67 -46.39
CA GLY A 41 -32.48 0.49 -47.28
C GLY A 41 -31.20 1.27 -46.94
N GLY A 42 -30.49 0.84 -45.90
CA GLY A 42 -29.07 1.14 -45.71
C GLY A 42 -28.27 -0.15 -45.71
N SER A 43 -27.89 -0.63 -46.90
CA SER A 43 -26.98 -1.77 -47.07
C SER A 43 -25.61 -1.42 -46.47
N THR A 44 -25.43 -1.71 -45.19
CA THR A 44 -24.08 -1.87 -44.62
C THR A 44 -23.56 -3.21 -45.13
N PRO A 45 -22.36 -3.27 -45.75
CA PRO A 45 -21.80 -4.55 -46.13
C PRO A 45 -21.55 -5.35 -44.85
N LEU A 46 -22.34 -6.42 -44.67
CA LEU A 46 -22.06 -7.48 -43.70
C LEU A 46 -20.70 -8.05 -44.07
N HIS A 47 -19.66 -7.60 -43.37
CA HIS A 47 -18.35 -8.18 -43.44
C HIS A 47 -18.50 -9.62 -42.96
N SER A 48 -18.43 -10.58 -43.88
CA SER A 48 -18.40 -12.00 -43.55
C SER A 48 -17.18 -12.24 -42.67
N TYR A 49 -17.41 -12.35 -41.37
CA TYR A 49 -16.40 -12.87 -40.45
C TYR A 49 -16.17 -14.32 -40.85
N ASN A 50 -15.16 -14.56 -41.68
CA ASN A 50 -14.55 -15.87 -41.83
C ASN A 50 -14.00 -16.24 -40.45
N PHE A 51 -14.73 -17.11 -39.77
CA PHE A 51 -14.40 -17.65 -38.46
C PHE A 51 -13.32 -18.73 -38.58
N ASP A 52 -12.21 -18.43 -39.25
CA ASP A 52 -10.98 -19.23 -39.15
C ASP A 52 -10.13 -18.68 -37.99
N HIS A 53 -10.71 -18.67 -36.80
CA HIS A 53 -9.97 -18.52 -35.56
C HIS A 53 -10.02 -19.88 -34.86
N ASN A 54 -9.03 -20.71 -35.16
CA ASN A 54 -8.60 -21.69 -34.18
C ASN A 54 -8.33 -20.92 -32.88
N PRO A 55 -9.03 -21.17 -31.77
CA PRO A 55 -8.65 -20.56 -30.51
C PRO A 55 -7.23 -21.04 -30.22
N THR A 56 -6.27 -20.12 -30.22
CA THR A 56 -4.93 -20.39 -29.72
C THR A 56 -5.11 -20.73 -28.24
N TYR A 57 -5.11 -22.02 -27.92
CA TYR A 57 -5.25 -22.46 -26.55
C TYR A 57 -4.01 -22.01 -25.78
N VAL A 58 -4.21 -21.33 -24.66
CA VAL A 58 -3.15 -21.07 -23.67
C VAL A 58 -2.48 -22.41 -23.40
N SER A 59 -1.18 -22.49 -23.67
CA SER A 59 -0.41 -23.71 -23.44
C SER A 59 -0.53 -24.09 -21.97
N TYR A 60 -0.63 -25.40 -21.68
CA TYR A 60 -0.66 -25.90 -20.31
C TYR A 60 0.53 -25.40 -19.48
N ASP A 61 1.69 -25.22 -20.12
CA ASP A 61 2.88 -24.66 -19.48
C ASP A 61 2.71 -23.16 -19.14
N ASP A 62 2.14 -22.38 -20.05
CA ASP A 62 1.86 -20.96 -19.84
C ASP A 62 0.84 -20.75 -18.70
N ALA A 63 -0.19 -21.61 -18.65
CA ALA A 63 -1.16 -21.63 -17.56
C ALA A 63 -0.51 -21.93 -16.20
N ASN A 64 0.37 -22.93 -16.15
CA ASN A 64 1.12 -23.26 -14.93
C ASN A 64 2.07 -22.12 -14.50
N GLN A 65 2.73 -21.46 -15.45
CA GLN A 65 3.58 -20.31 -15.15
C GLN A 65 2.77 -19.14 -14.58
N MET A 66 1.58 -18.85 -15.13
CA MET A 66 0.67 -17.84 -14.59
C MET A 66 0.18 -18.18 -13.18
N VAL A 67 -0.27 -19.42 -12.96
CA VAL A 67 -0.74 -19.87 -11.64
C VAL A 67 0.38 -19.74 -10.61
N ASN A 68 1.61 -20.14 -10.96
CA ASN A 68 2.77 -19.99 -10.08
C ASN A 68 3.12 -18.53 -9.79
N ALA A 69 3.02 -17.64 -10.79
CA ALA A 69 3.24 -16.21 -10.60
C ALA A 69 2.16 -15.57 -9.71
N PHE A 70 0.89 -15.94 -9.90
CA PHE A 70 -0.22 -15.52 -9.05
C PHE A 70 -0.06 -15.98 -7.61
N LEU A 71 0.29 -17.25 -7.39
CA LEU A 71 0.53 -17.79 -6.05
C LEU A 71 1.69 -17.07 -5.36
N LYS A 72 2.80 -16.83 -6.08
CA LYS A 72 3.94 -16.06 -5.57
C LYS A 72 3.54 -14.63 -5.18
N LEU A 73 2.74 -13.96 -6.01
CA LEU A 73 2.25 -12.62 -5.72
C LEU A 73 1.31 -12.62 -4.51
N GLY A 74 0.37 -13.56 -4.44
CA GLY A 74 -0.57 -13.68 -3.33
C GLY A 74 0.12 -13.94 -1.98
N MET A 75 1.10 -14.86 -1.93
CA MET A 75 1.88 -15.11 -0.72
C MET A 75 2.65 -13.86 -0.28
N ARG A 76 3.31 -13.16 -1.22
CA ARG A 76 4.08 -11.95 -0.92
C ARG A 76 3.20 -10.79 -0.47
N SER A 77 2.03 -10.60 -1.09
CA SER A 77 1.08 -9.55 -0.69
C SER A 77 0.50 -9.80 0.72
N GLY A 78 0.25 -11.07 1.05
CA GLY A 78 -0.13 -11.48 2.41
C GLY A 78 0.92 -11.07 3.45
N ASP A 79 2.19 -11.37 3.18
CA ASP A 79 3.32 -11.01 4.05
C ASP A 79 3.47 -9.50 4.21
N VAL A 80 3.42 -8.72 3.11
CA VAL A 80 3.50 -7.25 3.15
C VAL A 80 2.42 -6.65 4.05
N SER A 81 1.18 -7.17 3.95
CA SER A 81 0.07 -6.68 4.76
C SER A 81 0.29 -6.90 6.27
N LEU A 82 0.85 -8.06 6.65
CA LEU A 82 1.18 -8.39 8.03
C LEU A 82 2.33 -7.51 8.55
N TYR A 83 3.38 -7.33 7.75
CA TYR A 83 4.50 -6.45 8.11
C TYR A 83 4.08 -4.99 8.26
N ARG A 84 3.16 -4.49 7.42
CA ARG A 84 2.60 -3.14 7.56
C ARG A 84 1.81 -2.96 8.86
N LYS A 85 0.95 -3.93 9.22
CA LYS A 85 0.22 -3.91 10.50
C LYS A 85 1.18 -3.93 11.69
N LYS A 86 2.19 -4.80 11.66
CA LYS A 86 3.22 -4.87 12.70
C LYS A 86 4.02 -3.57 12.81
N LYS A 87 4.39 -2.96 11.69
CA LYS A 87 5.07 -1.67 11.64
C LYS A 87 4.21 -0.57 12.28
N GLN A 88 2.92 -0.54 11.97
CA GLN A 88 2.00 0.45 12.56
C GLN A 88 1.93 0.29 14.09
N HIS A 89 1.73 -0.93 14.57
CA HIS A 89 1.73 -1.23 16.00
C HIS A 89 3.04 -0.76 16.68
N LEU A 90 4.19 -1.10 16.11
CA LEU A 90 5.49 -0.70 16.68
C LEU A 90 5.72 0.82 16.65
N ARG A 91 5.14 1.56 15.69
CA ARG A 91 5.20 3.03 15.69
C ARG A 91 4.37 3.63 16.80
N GLU A 92 3.17 3.09 17.02
CA GLU A 92 2.30 3.51 18.12
C GLU A 92 2.99 3.21 19.46
N GLU A 93 3.55 2.01 19.61
CA GLU A 93 4.31 1.58 20.78
C GLU A 93 5.54 2.48 21.02
N SER A 94 6.38 2.73 20.01
CA SER A 94 7.53 3.65 20.10
C SER A 94 7.10 5.06 20.54
N LYS A 95 6.00 5.59 20.00
CA LYS A 95 5.46 6.89 20.41
C LYS A 95 5.02 6.90 21.87
N THR A 96 4.36 5.83 22.34
CA THR A 96 3.96 5.71 23.75
C THR A 96 5.18 5.65 24.67
N THR A 97 6.18 4.82 24.35
CA THR A 97 7.39 4.66 25.17
C THR A 97 8.25 5.93 25.18
N ALA A 98 8.31 6.66 24.06
CA ALA A 98 8.98 7.96 24.02
C ALA A 98 8.30 9.00 24.93
N ASN A 99 6.97 8.98 25.03
CA ASN A 99 6.25 9.83 25.97
C ASN A 99 6.48 9.41 27.42
N ASP A 100 6.53 8.10 27.70
CA ASP A 100 6.83 7.57 29.03
C ASP A 100 8.25 7.91 29.47
N LEU A 101 9.23 7.82 28.56
CA LEU A 101 10.59 8.28 28.80
C LEU A 101 10.62 9.78 29.12
N LYS A 102 9.92 10.61 28.33
CA LYS A 102 9.84 12.06 28.60
C LYS A 102 9.24 12.35 29.97
N ARG A 103 8.22 11.59 30.41
CA ARG A 103 7.63 11.69 31.74
C ARG A 103 8.61 11.24 32.83
N ALA A 104 9.34 10.15 32.63
CA ALA A 104 10.36 9.66 33.55
C ALA A 104 11.54 10.65 33.68
N GLU A 105 11.95 11.29 32.58
CA GLU A 105 12.98 12.33 32.58
C GLU A 105 12.54 13.60 33.32
N GLN A 106 11.26 13.94 33.31
CA GLN A 106 10.72 15.03 34.15
C GLN A 106 10.74 14.69 35.65
N GLN A 107 10.65 13.41 36.00
CA GLN A 107 10.72 12.90 37.37
C GLN A 107 12.15 12.43 37.74
N ALA A 108 13.14 12.79 36.92
CA ALA A 108 14.48 12.21 36.99
C ALA A 108 15.18 12.39 38.33
N ALA A 109 14.91 13.50 39.02
CA ALA A 109 15.47 13.79 40.33
C ALA A 109 15.02 12.81 41.42
N GLN A 110 13.88 12.12 41.23
CA GLN A 110 13.31 11.22 42.24
C GLN A 110 13.70 9.75 42.00
N PHE A 111 13.87 9.31 40.74
CA PHE A 111 14.09 7.88 40.44
C PHE A 111 14.97 7.62 39.19
N PRO A 112 16.31 7.75 39.30
CA PRO A 112 17.23 7.54 38.18
C PRO A 112 17.19 6.12 37.57
N ILE A 113 16.87 5.10 38.36
CA ILE A 113 16.73 3.71 37.91
C ILE A 113 15.58 3.54 36.90
N ILE A 114 14.48 4.31 37.07
CA ILE A 114 13.30 4.24 36.19
C ILE A 114 13.63 4.81 34.80
N ILE A 115 14.46 5.87 34.74
CA ILE A 115 14.91 6.46 33.47
C ILE A 115 15.76 5.47 32.67
N GLU A 116 16.70 4.79 33.34
CA GLU A 116 17.55 3.75 32.75
C GLU A 116 16.71 2.62 32.12
N GLN A 117 15.67 2.18 32.84
CA GLN A 117 14.74 1.16 32.33
C GLN A 117 13.92 1.68 31.13
N ALA A 118 13.41 2.92 31.20
CA ALA A 118 12.69 3.54 30.10
C ALA A 118 13.57 3.71 28.84
N ARG A 119 14.84 4.08 28.99
CA ARG A 119 15.82 4.16 27.89
C ARG A 119 16.08 2.81 27.24
N LYS A 120 16.25 1.75 28.05
CA LYS A 120 16.42 0.37 27.55
C LYS A 120 15.16 -0.12 26.82
N ALA A 121 13.97 0.21 27.33
CA ALA A 121 12.72 -0.11 26.66
C ALA A 121 12.57 0.60 25.32
N GLN A 122 12.84 1.91 25.27
CA GLN A 122 12.77 2.71 24.05
C GLN A 122 13.75 2.22 22.98
N THR A 123 15.02 2.03 23.33
CA THR A 123 16.03 1.50 22.40
C THR A 123 15.67 0.11 21.86
N SER A 124 15.08 -0.75 22.69
CA SER A 124 14.57 -2.06 22.26
C SER A 124 13.44 -1.94 21.24
N ILE A 125 12.46 -1.07 21.50
CA ILE A 125 11.32 -0.86 20.60
C ILE A 125 11.78 -0.21 19.29
N ASP A 126 12.66 0.78 19.34
CA ASP A 126 13.20 1.43 18.14
C ASP A 126 13.99 0.44 17.28
N SER A 127 14.77 -0.47 17.89
CA SER A 127 15.46 -1.54 17.16
C SER A 127 14.49 -2.53 16.48
N LYS A 128 13.35 -2.85 17.13
CA LYS A 128 12.30 -3.70 16.55
C LYS A 128 11.59 -2.98 15.41
N LEU A 129 11.35 -1.68 15.56
CA LEU A 129 10.76 -0.84 14.53
C LEU A 129 11.65 -0.84 13.29
N GLU A 130 12.94 -0.55 13.44
CA GLU A 130 13.90 -0.52 12.33
C GLU A 130 13.95 -1.85 11.57
N ARG A 131 14.04 -2.98 12.30
CA ARG A 131 14.00 -4.33 11.70
C ARG A 131 12.71 -4.57 10.92
N THR A 132 11.57 -4.13 11.46
CA THR A 132 10.27 -4.31 10.82
C THR A 132 10.12 -3.38 9.61
N GLU A 133 10.65 -2.16 9.66
CA GLU A 133 10.67 -1.26 8.51
C GLU A 133 11.51 -1.81 7.37
N LYS A 134 12.67 -2.40 7.67
CA LYS A 134 13.47 -3.12 6.68
C LYS A 134 12.70 -4.29 6.07
N ALA A 135 12.07 -5.13 6.89
CA ALA A 135 11.26 -6.26 6.41
C ALA A 135 10.09 -5.81 5.51
N VAL A 136 9.44 -4.68 5.82
CA VAL A 136 8.40 -4.09 4.95
C VAL A 136 8.97 -3.68 3.59
N ARG A 137 10.16 -3.05 3.56
CA ARG A 137 10.81 -2.65 2.30
C ARG A 137 11.16 -3.87 1.46
N ASP A 138 11.88 -4.83 2.03
CA ASP A 138 12.31 -6.05 1.35
C ASP A 138 11.09 -6.84 0.81
N SER A 139 10.03 -6.93 1.62
CA SER A 139 8.78 -7.60 1.25
C SER A 139 8.02 -6.85 0.14
N SER A 140 8.01 -5.52 0.18
CA SER A 140 7.38 -4.68 -0.87
C SER A 140 8.14 -4.73 -2.19
N GLU A 141 9.48 -4.76 -2.16
CA GLU A 141 10.31 -4.94 -3.36
C GLU A 141 10.07 -6.32 -3.98
N ALA A 142 9.99 -7.36 -3.14
CA ALA A 142 9.65 -8.71 -3.57
C ALA A 142 8.23 -8.80 -4.18
N GLU A 143 7.23 -8.15 -3.60
CA GLU A 143 5.88 -8.05 -4.15
C GLU A 143 5.89 -7.37 -5.52
N SER A 144 6.59 -6.23 -5.64
CA SER A 144 6.71 -5.49 -6.90
C SER A 144 7.36 -6.32 -8.01
N ALA A 145 8.43 -7.06 -7.69
CA ALA A 145 9.08 -7.96 -8.65
C ALA A 145 8.13 -9.08 -9.11
N ALA A 146 7.37 -9.70 -8.19
CA ALA A 146 6.40 -10.74 -8.52
C ALA A 146 5.23 -10.20 -9.36
N ALA A 147 4.77 -8.98 -9.08
CA ALA A 147 3.73 -8.32 -9.87
C ALA A 147 4.23 -8.03 -11.29
N HIS A 148 5.46 -7.54 -11.42
CA HIS A 148 6.08 -7.29 -12.72
C HIS A 148 6.25 -8.58 -13.54
N ASP A 149 6.65 -9.68 -12.89
CA ASP A 149 6.73 -10.99 -13.55
C ASP A 149 5.37 -11.47 -14.06
N LEU A 150 4.31 -11.27 -13.28
CA LEU A 150 2.94 -11.62 -13.69
C LEU A 150 2.48 -10.77 -14.89
N VAL A 151 2.72 -9.45 -14.85
CA VAL A 151 2.40 -8.54 -15.97
C VAL A 151 3.17 -8.95 -17.22
N ARG A 152 4.45 -9.31 -17.10
CA ARG A 152 5.28 -9.78 -18.22
C ARG A 152 4.71 -11.05 -18.86
N LEU A 153 4.28 -12.02 -18.04
CA LEU A 153 3.67 -13.27 -18.53
C LEU A 153 2.33 -13.02 -19.23
N LEU A 154 1.45 -12.20 -18.63
CA LEU A 154 0.18 -11.82 -19.22
C LEU A 154 0.36 -11.10 -20.55
N PHE A 155 1.29 -10.15 -20.61
CA PHE A 155 1.60 -9.42 -21.84
C PHE A 155 2.16 -10.34 -22.93
N GLY A 156 3.04 -11.28 -22.55
CA GLY A 156 3.58 -12.29 -23.47
C GLY A 156 2.49 -13.18 -24.07
N LEU A 157 1.48 -13.56 -23.28
CA LEU A 157 0.34 -14.35 -23.74
C LEU A 157 -0.59 -13.55 -24.67
N ILE A 158 -0.97 -12.35 -24.26
CA ILE A 158 -1.80 -11.45 -25.09
C ILE A 158 -1.11 -11.18 -26.44
N SER A 159 0.21 -10.99 -26.43
CA SER A 159 1.00 -10.76 -27.65
C SER A 159 1.07 -11.98 -28.58
N ARG A 160 0.96 -13.20 -28.03
CA ARG A 160 0.90 -14.46 -28.80
C ARG A 160 -0.48 -14.69 -29.40
N ASP A 161 -1.53 -14.39 -28.66
CA ASP A 161 -2.93 -14.65 -29.07
C ASP A 161 -3.48 -13.60 -30.04
N ASN A 162 -2.86 -12.41 -30.10
CA ASN A 162 -3.19 -11.36 -31.08
C ASN A 162 -2.00 -11.01 -31.99
N PRO A 163 -1.65 -11.84 -32.99
CA PRO A 163 -0.57 -11.52 -33.92
C PRO A 163 -0.86 -10.26 -34.76
N LYS A 164 -2.12 -9.80 -34.85
CA LYS A 164 -2.52 -8.52 -35.47
C LYS A 164 -2.23 -7.29 -34.59
N THR A 165 -1.90 -7.47 -33.31
CA THR A 165 -1.38 -6.39 -32.44
C THR A 165 0.14 -6.23 -32.52
N LYS A 166 0.80 -6.90 -33.49
CA LYS A 166 2.14 -6.52 -33.95
C LYS A 166 2.11 -5.19 -34.71
N SER A 167 1.64 -4.13 -34.09
CA SER A 167 2.17 -2.81 -34.36
C SER A 167 3.36 -2.67 -33.41
N GLN A 168 4.54 -3.09 -33.89
CA GLN A 168 5.82 -2.79 -33.26
C GLN A 168 5.88 -1.29 -32.87
N ASP A 169 5.26 -0.42 -33.69
CA ASP A 169 5.11 1.01 -33.44
C ASP A 169 4.29 1.34 -32.19
N GLN A 170 3.20 0.62 -31.87
CA GLN A 170 2.44 0.84 -30.64
C GLN A 170 3.23 0.44 -29.40
N HIS A 171 4.01 -0.66 -29.46
CA HIS A 171 4.87 -1.07 -28.35
C HIS A 171 6.03 -0.11 -28.14
N ASP A 172 6.67 0.36 -29.22
CA ASP A 172 7.75 1.33 -29.15
C ASP A 172 7.26 2.72 -28.73
N THR A 173 6.04 3.09 -29.10
CA THR A 173 5.38 4.31 -28.61
C THR A 173 5.04 4.17 -27.12
N LEU A 174 4.42 3.09 -26.70
CA LEU A 174 4.09 2.88 -25.28
C LEU A 174 5.34 2.81 -24.41
N LYS A 175 6.42 2.19 -24.91
CA LYS A 175 7.71 2.16 -24.23
C LYS A 175 8.31 3.56 -24.11
N ARG A 176 8.23 4.38 -25.17
CA ARG A 176 8.66 5.78 -25.15
C ARG A 176 7.84 6.57 -24.14
N ASP A 177 6.51 6.46 -24.16
CA ASP A 177 5.60 7.17 -23.26
C ASP A 177 5.86 6.79 -21.79
N ILE A 178 6.06 5.50 -21.49
CA ILE A 178 6.41 5.03 -20.15
C ILE A 178 7.75 5.62 -19.71
N GLN A 179 8.73 5.69 -20.62
CA GLN A 179 10.06 6.19 -20.33
C GLN A 179 10.05 7.71 -20.11
N GLU A 180 9.26 8.44 -20.89
CA GLU A 180 9.01 9.87 -20.75
C GLU A 180 8.28 10.19 -19.43
N MET A 181 7.20 9.49 -19.12
CA MET A 181 6.53 9.61 -17.81
C MET A 181 7.49 9.32 -16.66
N ARG A 182 8.35 8.29 -16.78
CA ARG A 182 9.33 7.96 -15.75
C ARG A 182 10.34 9.10 -15.55
N THR A 183 10.81 9.73 -16.62
CA THR A 183 11.69 10.90 -16.52
C THR A 183 10.98 12.10 -15.91
N GLU A 184 9.74 12.38 -16.29
CA GLU A 184 8.95 13.46 -15.70
C GLU A 184 8.70 13.25 -14.20
N TYR A 185 8.32 12.04 -13.80
CA TYR A 185 8.11 11.70 -12.39
C TYR A 185 9.42 11.78 -11.60
N SER A 186 10.53 11.34 -12.17
CA SER A 186 11.84 11.45 -11.52
C SER A 186 12.25 12.92 -11.33
N ALA A 187 11.97 13.78 -12.31
CA ALA A 187 12.23 15.21 -12.21
C ALA A 187 11.36 15.87 -11.14
N LYS A 188 10.06 15.56 -11.10
CA LYS A 188 9.13 16.04 -10.06
C LYS A 188 9.54 15.58 -8.66
N LEU A 189 10.03 14.33 -8.52
CA LEU A 189 10.52 13.83 -7.24
C LEU A 189 11.80 14.56 -6.79
N ALA A 190 12.71 14.86 -7.71
CA ALA A 190 13.90 15.65 -7.41
C ALA A 190 13.54 17.08 -6.99
N GLU A 191 12.57 17.71 -7.66
CA GLU A 191 12.05 19.02 -7.27
C GLU A 191 11.36 18.98 -5.90
N LEU A 192 10.59 17.94 -5.61
CA LEU A 192 9.96 17.78 -4.30
C LEU A 192 11.01 17.59 -3.20
N ASP A 193 12.08 16.82 -3.44
CA ASP A 193 13.18 16.62 -2.50
C ASP A 193 13.93 17.94 -2.20
N THR A 194 14.17 18.78 -3.21
CA THR A 194 14.78 20.10 -3.00
C THR A 194 13.86 21.04 -2.22
N GLN A 195 12.56 21.04 -2.50
CA GLN A 195 11.58 21.79 -1.72
C GLN A 195 11.54 21.34 -0.26
N VAL A 196 11.52 20.02 -0.01
CA VAL A 196 11.53 19.46 1.36
C VAL A 196 12.81 19.84 2.10
N LYS A 197 13.97 19.77 1.45
CA LYS A 197 15.25 20.22 2.05
C LYS A 197 15.22 21.70 2.40
N THR A 198 14.68 22.53 1.52
CA THR A 198 14.57 23.98 1.73
C THR A 198 13.64 24.30 2.90
N LEU A 199 12.47 23.66 2.96
CA LEU A 199 11.52 23.81 4.07
C LEU A 199 12.11 23.31 5.39
N THR A 200 12.87 22.22 5.36
CA THR A 200 13.55 21.68 6.55
C THR A 200 14.62 22.66 7.06
N ALA A 201 15.41 23.23 6.16
CA ALA A 201 16.40 24.25 6.50
C ALA A 201 15.72 25.51 7.08
N ALA A 202 14.66 26.01 6.45
CA ALA A 202 13.89 27.15 6.95
C ALA A 202 13.30 26.89 8.34
N ASN A 203 12.72 25.71 8.55
CA ASN A 203 12.17 25.31 9.85
C ASN A 203 13.25 25.24 10.94
N SER A 204 14.44 24.73 10.61
CA SER A 204 15.58 24.75 11.54
C SER A 204 16.03 26.17 11.89
N GLY A 205 16.03 27.08 10.90
CA GLY A 205 16.32 28.50 11.12
C GLY A 205 15.28 29.19 12.00
N TYR A 206 13.99 28.95 11.77
CA TYR A 206 12.92 29.48 12.62
C TYR A 206 13.00 28.95 14.05
N LYS A 207 13.31 27.66 14.25
CA LYS A 207 13.54 27.12 15.60
C LYS A 207 14.70 27.82 16.31
N ALA A 208 15.82 28.06 15.62
CA ALA A 208 16.94 28.78 16.20
C ALA A 208 16.57 30.24 16.57
N GLN A 209 15.78 30.91 15.72
CA GLN A 209 15.27 32.26 16.01
C GLN A 209 14.32 32.27 17.22
N ILE A 210 13.41 31.29 17.32
CA ILE A 210 12.51 31.13 18.47
C ILE A 210 13.32 30.96 19.75
N ILE A 211 14.30 30.06 19.77
CA ILE A 211 15.18 29.85 20.93
C ILE A 211 15.90 31.15 21.30
N SER A 212 16.46 31.87 20.32
CA SER A 212 17.14 33.15 20.58
C SER A 212 16.19 34.22 21.13
N LEU A 213 14.94 34.25 20.68
CA LEU A 213 13.93 35.17 21.19
C LEU A 213 13.47 34.79 22.59
N GLU A 214 13.25 33.49 22.86
CA GLU A 214 12.93 32.98 24.19
C GLU A 214 14.04 33.29 25.20
N ASP A 215 15.31 33.14 24.81
CA ASP A 215 16.46 33.51 25.63
C ASP A 215 16.49 35.03 25.93
N LYS A 216 16.26 35.88 24.92
CA LYS A 216 16.21 37.34 25.09
C LYS A 216 15.05 37.80 25.97
N VAL A 217 13.88 37.22 25.79
CA VAL A 217 12.70 37.51 26.63
C VAL A 217 12.98 37.10 28.07
N SER A 218 13.55 35.91 28.29
CA SER A 218 13.94 35.43 29.61
C SER A 218 14.95 36.36 30.28
N GLN A 219 15.96 36.85 29.53
CA GLN A 219 16.92 37.83 30.03
C GLN A 219 16.27 39.17 30.41
N LEU A 220 15.36 39.69 29.58
CA LEU A 220 14.61 40.92 29.86
C LEU A 220 13.71 40.78 31.09
N GLN A 221 13.07 39.62 31.29
CA GLN A 221 12.24 39.34 32.46
C GLN A 221 13.05 39.13 33.75
N SER A 222 14.31 38.69 33.62
CA SER A 222 15.22 38.46 34.77
C SER A 222 15.96 39.71 35.25
N ARG A 223 15.82 40.85 34.55
CA ARG A 223 16.49 42.11 34.88
C ARG A 223 15.50 43.02 35.63
N PRO A 224 15.71 43.31 36.93
CA PRO A 224 14.83 44.17 37.72
C PRO A 224 14.89 45.64 37.30
#